data_AF-A0AAV5Z7Y7-F1
#
_entry.id   AF-A0AAV5Z7Y7-F1
#
_cell.length_a   1.000
_cell.length_b   1.000
_cell.length_c   1.000
_cell.angle_alpha   90.00
_cell.angle_beta   90.00
_cell.angle_gamma   90.00
#
_symmetry.space_group_name_H-M   'P 1'
#
loop_
_entity.id
_entity.type
_entity.pdbx_description
1 polymer ?
#
loop_
_entity_poly.entity_id
_entity_poly.type
_entity_poly.pdbx_seq_one_letter_code
_entity_poly.pdbx_strand_id
1 'polypeptide(L)' 'MKAAELLVACFLLFGACLVWPLLAIANHPVLILGVPALVLYLFAVWAAMVAVLIALARRLRAPEDEP' A
#
# COMPACT_ATOMS: atom_id res chain seq x y z
N MET A 1 9.71 16.17 -6.79
CA MET A 1 9.57 15.65 -5.42
C MET A 1 10.71 14.69 -5.19
N LYS A 2 11.49 14.86 -4.12
CA LYS A 2 12.62 13.97 -3.83
C LYS A 2 12.08 12.56 -3.58
N ALA A 3 12.80 11.51 -4.00
CA ALA A 3 12.37 10.11 -3.80
C ALA A 3 11.97 9.82 -2.34
N ALA A 4 12.68 10.43 -1.39
CA ALA A 4 12.37 10.38 0.03
C ALA A 4 10.98 10.93 0.38
N GLU A 5 10.54 12.05 -0.22
CA GLU A 5 9.21 12.63 0.02
C GLU A 5 8.10 11.69 -0.47
N LEU A 6 8.31 11.02 -1.61
CA LEU A 6 7.37 10.03 -2.14
C LEU A 6 7.27 8.78 -1.26
N LEU A 7 8.40 8.30 -0.73
CA LEU A 7 8.45 7.21 0.25
C LEU A 7 7.71 7.58 1.54
N VAL A 8 7.97 8.78 2.07
CA VAL A 8 7.29 9.30 3.26
C VAL A 8 5.79 9.45 3.01
N ALA A 9 5.38 10.00 1.86
CA ALA A 9 3.98 10.13 1.50
C ALA A 9 3.28 8.76 1.36
N CYS A 10 3.93 7.78 0.73
CA CYS A 10 3.40 6.41 0.63
C CYS A 10 3.25 5.77 2.02
N PHE A 11 4.24 5.95 2.89
CA PHE A 11 4.21 5.42 4.25
C PHE A 11 3.10 6.06 5.09
N LEU A 12 2.95 7.38 5.03
CA LEU A 12 1.89 8.10 5.74
C LEU A 12 0.49 7.72 5.22
N LEU A 13 0.32 7.61 3.90
CA LEU A 13 -0.93 7.17 3.29
C LEU A 13 -1.28 5.74 3.74
N PHE A 14 -0.30 4.84 3.72
CA PHE A 14 -0.48 3.47 4.18
C PHE A 14 -0.82 3.40 5.67
N GLY A 15 -0.10 4.15 6.50
CA GLY A 15 -0.38 4.28 7.93
C GLY A 15 -1.78 4.82 8.20
N ALA A 16 -2.25 5.80 7.41
CA ALA A 16 -3.61 6.30 7.48
C ALA A 16 -4.65 5.24 7.11
N CYS A 17 -4.36 4.33 6.17
CA CYS A 17 -5.24 3.20 5.87
C CYS A 17 -5.35 2.19 7.03
N LEU A 18 -4.40 2.20 7.97
CA LEU A 18 -4.38 1.31 9.14
C LEU A 18 -4.93 1.99 10.41
N VAL A 19 -5.41 3.23 10.35
CA VAL A 19 -6.06 3.85 11.50
C VAL A 19 -7.44 3.23 11.74
N TRP A 20 -7.86 3.21 13.02
CA TRP A 20 -9.11 2.58 13.47
C TRP A 20 -10.35 2.91 12.61
N PRO A 21 -10.61 4.17 12.19
CA PRO A 21 -11.77 4.49 11.36
C PRO A 21 -11.80 3.75 10.02
N LEU A 22 -10.66 3.56 9.36
CA LEU A 22 -10.59 2.87 8.07
C LEU A 22 -10.62 1.35 8.25
N LEU A 23 -9.94 0.83 9.27
CA LEU A 23 -10.05 -0.59 9.62
C LEU A 23 -11.48 -0.98 9.98
N ALA A 24 -12.22 -0.09 10.65
CA ALA A 24 -13.62 -0.32 11.03
C ALA A 24 -14.55 -0.56 9.84
N ILE A 25 -14.24 0.00 8.65
CA ILE A 25 -15.01 -0.21 7.41
C ILE A 25 -14.96 -1.69 6.98
N ALA A 26 -13.82 -2.36 7.19
CA ALA A 26 -13.63 -3.77 6.86
C ALA A 26 -13.83 -4.70 8.05
N ASN A 27 -13.88 -4.16 9.28
CA ASN A 27 -14.04 -4.90 10.53
C ASN A 27 -15.51 -5.26 10.80
N HIS A 28 -16.12 -5.94 9.84
CA HIS A 28 -17.42 -6.58 10.01
C HIS A 28 -17.24 -8.10 10.02
N PRO A 29 -18.13 -8.86 10.70
CA PRO A 29 -18.10 -10.32 10.73
C PRO A 29 -18.56 -10.93 9.40
N VAL A 30 -18.09 -10.38 8.28
CA VAL A 30 -18.37 -10.83 6.92
C VAL A 30 -17.20 -11.67 6.44
N LEU A 31 -17.52 -12.84 5.91
CA LEU A 31 -16.59 -13.73 5.24
C LEU A 31 -16.75 -13.56 3.72
N ILE A 32 -15.65 -13.32 3.02
CA ILE A 32 -15.57 -13.32 1.57
C ILE A 32 -14.77 -14.56 1.19
N LEU A 33 -15.39 -15.52 0.49
CA LEU A 33 -14.77 -16.81 0.15
C LEU A 33 -14.19 -17.56 1.36
N GLY A 34 -14.80 -17.42 2.54
CA GLY A 34 -14.33 -18.03 3.79
C GLY A 34 -13.24 -17.26 4.53
N VAL A 35 -12.81 -16.11 4.00
CA VAL A 35 -11.79 -15.25 4.62
C VAL A 35 -12.44 -13.99 5.20
N PRO A 36 -12.11 -13.57 6.43
CA PRO A 36 -12.63 -12.33 6.99
C PRO A 36 -12.32 -11.11 6.11
N ALA A 37 -13.31 -10.24 5.89
CA ALA A 37 -13.15 -9.04 5.08
C ALA A 37 -11.99 -8.15 5.58
N LEU A 38 -11.79 -8.07 6.90
CA LEU A 38 -10.67 -7.35 7.51
C LEU A 38 -9.30 -7.89 7.06
N VAL A 39 -9.16 -9.21 6.98
CA VAL A 39 -7.91 -9.87 6.54
C VAL A 39 -7.64 -9.52 5.08
N LEU A 40 -8.66 -9.61 4.22
CA LEU A 40 -8.52 -9.22 2.81
C LEU A 40 -8.14 -7.76 2.65
N TYR A 41 -8.76 -6.86 3.43
CA TYR A 41 -8.43 -5.43 3.43
C TYR A 41 -6.96 -5.20 3.78
N LEU A 42 -6.47 -5.82 4.86
CA LEU A 42 -5.09 -5.64 5.32
C LEU A 42 -4.08 -6.10 4.26
N PHE A 43 -4.29 -7.28 3.67
CA PHE A 43 -3.40 -7.81 2.64
C PHE A 43 -3.50 -7.04 1.32
N ALA A 44 -4.68 -6.57 0.93
CA ALA A 44 -4.86 -5.76 -0.28
C ALA A 44 -4.15 -4.41 -0.16
N VAL A 45 -4.31 -3.73 0.98
CA VAL A 45 -3.62 -2.47 1.28
C VAL A 45 -2.11 -2.69 1.25
N TRP A 46 -1.61 -3.74 1.89
CA TRP A 46 -0.18 -4.09 1.89
C TRP A 46 0.36 -4.37 0.48
N ALA A 47 -0.34 -5.18 -0.30
CA ALA A 47 0.05 -5.49 -1.67
C ALA A 47 0.10 -4.22 -2.55
N ALA A 48 -0.86 -3.32 -2.38
CA ALA A 48 -0.87 -2.03 -3.08
C ALA A 48 0.37 -1.18 -2.73
N MET A 49 0.74 -1.11 -1.45
CA MET A 49 1.97 -0.42 -1.02
C MET A 49 3.21 -1.01 -1.69
N VAL A 50 3.38 -2.33 -1.64
CA VAL A 50 4.52 -3.02 -2.27
C VAL A 50 4.55 -2.74 -3.79
N ALA A 51 3.42 -2.81 -4.47
CA ALA A 51 3.33 -2.53 -5.90
C ALA A 51 3.74 -1.08 -6.25
N VAL A 52 3.29 -0.10 -5.46
CA VAL A 52 3.68 1.32 -5.62
C VAL A 52 5.18 1.50 -5.41
N LEU A 53 5.75 0.88 -4.38
CA LEU A 53 7.19 0.94 -4.10
C LEU A 53 8.02 0.33 -5.23
N ILE A 54 7.59 -0.82 -5.77
CA ILE A 54 8.24 -1.45 -6.93
C ILE A 54 8.18 -0.52 -8.14
N ALA A 55 7.01 0.07 -8.43
CA ALA A 55 6.85 0.99 -9.55
C ALA A 55 7.73 2.23 -9.41
N LEU A 56 7.86 2.78 -8.20
CA LEU A 56 8.71 3.92 -7.92
C LEU A 56 10.20 3.56 -8.05
N ALA A 57 10.62 2.42 -7.51
CA ALA A 57 12.00 1.94 -7.61
C ALA A 57 12.43 1.75 -9.07
N ARG A 58 11.55 1.18 -9.91
CA ARG A 58 11.81 1.04 -11.35
C ARG A 58 11.98 2.40 -12.05
N ARG A 59 11.13 3.38 -11.72
CA ARG A 59 11.24 4.74 -12.29
C ARG A 59 12.53 5.46 -11.90
N LEU A 60 12.99 5.26 -10.67
CA LEU A 60 14.23 5.87 -10.18
C LEU A 60 15.50 5.24 -10.79
N ARG A 61 15.42 3.98 -11.22
CA ARG A 61 16.55 3.25 -11.85
C ARG A 61 16.67 3.47 -13.36
N ALA A 62 15.59 3.88 -14.03
CA ALA A 62 15.54 4.11 -15.48
C ALA A 62 16.38 5.28 -16.09
N PRO A 63 17.16 6.12 -15.38
CA PRO A 63 17.99 7.14 -16.03
C PRO A 63 19.41 6.71 -16.46
N GLU A 64 19.92 5.52 -16.10
CA GLU A 64 21.35 5.15 -16.33
C GLU A 64 21.59 4.03 -17.36
N ASP A 65 20.54 3.50 -17.98
CA ASP A 65 20.69 2.50 -19.05
C ASP A 65 20.74 3.19 -20.43
N GLU A 66 21.79 4.00 -20.67
CA GLU A 66 22.11 4.53 -22.00
C GLU A 66 23.38 3.81 -22.52
N PRO A 67 23.31 3.09 -23.66
CA PRO A 67 24.43 2.29 -24.21
C PRO A 67 25.52 3.13 -24.89
#